data_AF-A0A3D5Z8W5-F1
#
_entry.id   AF-A0A3D5Z8W5-F1
#
_cell.length_a   1.000
_cell.length_b   1.000
_cell.length_c   1.000
_cell.angle_alpha   90.00
_cell.angle_beta   90.00
_cell.angle_gamma   90.00
#
_symmetry.space_group_name_H-M   'P 1'
#
loop_
_entity.id
_entity.type
_entity.pdbx_description
1 polymer ?
#
loop_
_entity_poly.entity_id
_entity_poly.type
_entity_poly.pdbx_seq_one_letter_code
_entity_poly.pdbx_strand_id
1 'polypeptide(L)' 'MEVQAGHLFYNIEGKDNIVLLKTKRYGDQPMVIKGAGAGAEVTAMGVFADIIRLAKN' A
#
# COMPACT_ATOMS: atom_id res chain seq x y z
N MET A 1 18.45 -4.56 7.13
CA MET A 1 17.98 -5.47 6.07
C MET A 1 18.23 -4.76 4.76
N GLU A 2 19.01 -5.35 3.88
CA GLU A 2 19.37 -4.72 2.61
C GLU A 2 18.51 -5.33 1.50
N VAL A 3 17.95 -4.48 0.63
CA VAL A 3 17.11 -4.90 -0.49
C VAL A 3 17.94 -4.80 -1.76
N GLN A 4 18.03 -5.90 -2.52
CA GLN A 4 18.82 -5.94 -3.75
C GLN A 4 18.14 -5.16 -4.88
N ALA A 5 18.96 -4.59 -5.78
CA ALA A 5 18.48 -3.99 -7.02
C ALA A 5 17.68 -5.03 -7.83
N GLY A 6 16.47 -4.64 -8.24
CA GLY A 6 15.51 -5.52 -8.94
C GLY A 6 14.44 -6.15 -8.04
N HIS A 7 14.56 -6.05 -6.71
CA HIS A 7 13.48 -6.41 -5.80
C HIS A 7 12.38 -5.34 -5.82
N LEU A 8 11.11 -5.74 -5.70
CA LEU A 8 9.95 -4.82 -5.78
C LEU A 8 9.97 -3.69 -4.74
N PHE A 9 10.67 -3.88 -3.63
CA PHE A 9 10.81 -2.88 -2.57
C PHE A 9 12.03 -1.97 -2.75
N TYR A 10 12.86 -2.22 -3.76
CA TYR A 10 14.09 -1.45 -3.98
C TYR A 10 13.79 0.01 -4.30
N ASN A 11 12.74 0.27 -5.10
CA ASN A 11 12.42 1.61 -5.59
C ASN A 11 11.28 2.28 -4.80
N ILE A 12 11.38 2.30 -3.46
CA ILE A 12 10.56 3.19 -2.62
C ILE A 12 11.17 4.59 -2.67
N GLU A 13 10.35 5.59 -2.97
CA GLU A 13 10.77 6.98 -3.07
C GLU A 13 9.96 7.83 -2.08
N GLY A 14 10.61 8.85 -1.49
CA GLY A 14 9.92 9.82 -0.64
C GLY A 14 9.25 9.24 0.61
N LYS A 15 7.93 9.45 0.74
CA LYS A 15 7.09 9.02 1.88
C LYS A 15 6.15 7.88 1.51
N ASP A 16 6.45 7.15 0.43
CA ASP A 16 5.62 6.05 0.01
C ASP A 16 5.76 4.84 0.95
N ASN A 17 4.63 4.23 1.26
CA ASN A 17 4.58 2.90 1.85
C ASN A 17 4.33 1.87 0.73
N ILE A 18 4.81 0.64 0.96
CA ILE A 18 4.56 -0.49 0.07
C ILE A 18 4.09 -1.70 0.87
N VAL A 19 3.14 -2.45 0.32
CA VAL A 19 2.66 -3.72 0.85
C VAL A 19 2.64 -4.73 -0.29
N LEU A 20 3.24 -5.90 -0.06
CA LEU A 20 3.21 -7.03 -0.98
C LEU A 20 2.32 -8.13 -0.43
N LEU A 21 1.29 -8.48 -1.18
CA LEU A 21 0.33 -9.52 -0.84
C LEU A 21 0.61 -10.76 -1.68
N LYS A 22 1.09 -11.81 -1.03
CA LYS A 22 1.25 -13.13 -1.63
C LYS A 22 0.17 -14.05 -1.08
N THR A 23 -0.65 -14.61 -1.97
CA THR A 23 -1.72 -15.54 -1.61
C THR A 23 -1.70 -16.74 -2.54
N LYS A 24 -2.51 -17.76 -2.27
CA LYS A 24 -2.67 -18.91 -3.19
C LYS A 24 -3.09 -18.47 -4.60
N ARG A 25 -3.88 -17.40 -4.71
CA ARG A 25 -4.37 -16.88 -6.00
C ARG A 25 -3.38 -15.91 -6.67
N TYR A 26 -2.53 -15.25 -5.89
CA TYR A 26 -1.49 -14.32 -6.37
C TYR A 26 -0.10 -14.88 -6.08
N GLY A 27 0.11 -16.17 -6.38
CA GLY A 27 1.34 -16.90 -6.08
C GLY A 27 2.49 -16.48 -7.00
N ASP A 28 2.24 -16.59 -8.31
CA ASP A 28 3.23 -16.33 -9.37
C ASP A 28 3.45 -14.84 -9.61
N GLN A 29 2.41 -14.04 -9.41
CA GLN A 29 2.45 -12.58 -9.50
C GLN A 29 1.84 -11.99 -8.23
N PRO A 30 2.66 -11.73 -7.19
CA PRO A 30 2.20 -11.08 -5.97
C PRO A 30 1.60 -9.70 -6.25
N MET A 31 0.54 -9.35 -5.54
CA MET A 31 -0.06 -8.02 -5.66
C MET A 31 0.76 -7.01 -4.86
N VAL A 32 1.10 -5.89 -5.49
CA VAL A 32 1.84 -4.79 -4.84
C VAL A 32 0.91 -3.59 -4.71
N ILE A 33 0.81 -3.06 -3.50
CA ILE A 33 0.12 -1.80 -3.21
C ILE A 33 1.19 -0.81 -2.79
N LYS A 34 1.34 0.30 -3.54
CA LYS A 34 2.31 1.37 -3.26
C LYS A 34 1.59 2.72 -3.34
N GLY A 35 1.97 3.64 -2.46
CA GLY A 35 1.54 5.03 -2.51
C GLY A 35 1.91 5.79 -1.24
N ALA A 36 1.54 7.07 -1.18
CA ALA A 36 1.84 7.93 -0.05
C ALA A 36 1.34 7.32 1.28
N GLY A 37 2.28 7.02 2.16
CA GLY A 37 2.03 6.35 3.44
C GLY A 37 1.77 7.29 4.61
N ALA A 38 2.03 8.58 4.42
CA ALA A 38 1.92 9.59 5.46
C ALA A 38 1.64 10.97 4.85
N GLY A 39 0.79 11.74 5.54
CA GLY A 39 0.40 13.10 5.18
C GLY A 39 -1.01 13.38 5.68
N ALA A 40 -1.28 14.61 6.14
CA ALA A 40 -2.56 14.94 6.77
C ALA A 40 -3.75 14.65 5.84
N GLU A 41 -3.63 15.02 4.56
CA GLU A 41 -4.68 14.79 3.55
C GLU A 41 -4.89 13.30 3.25
N VAL A 42 -3.81 12.54 3.00
CA VAL A 42 -3.90 11.10 2.68
C VAL A 42 -4.43 10.27 3.86
N THR A 43 -4.09 10.65 5.09
CA THR A 43 -4.64 10.01 6.28
C THR A 43 -6.13 10.35 6.47
N ALA A 44 -6.51 11.62 6.28
CA ALA A 44 -7.91 12.04 6.38
C ALA A 44 -8.80 11.37 5.33
N MET A 45 -8.29 11.17 4.10
CA MET A 45 -8.99 10.42 3.06
C MET A 45 -9.30 8.98 3.48
N GLY A 46 -8.36 8.30 4.13
CA GLY A 46 -8.57 6.95 4.65
C GLY A 46 -9.72 6.89 5.66
N VAL A 47 -9.70 7.79 6.65
CA VAL A 47 -10.78 7.90 7.66
C VAL A 47 -12.12 8.23 7.01
N PHE A 48 -12.14 9.16 6.05
CA PHE A 48 -13.38 9.54 5.38
C PHE A 48 -13.99 8.40 4.54
N ALA A 49 -13.14 7.58 3.89
CA ALA A 49 -13.59 6.40 3.17
C ALA A 49 -14.28 5.40 4.11
N ASP A 50 -13.77 5.22 5.34
CA ASP A 50 -14.39 4.36 6.35
C ASP A 50 -15.75 4.90 6.80
N ILE A 51 -15.89 6.22 6.97
CA ILE A 51 -17.18 6.86 7.29
C ILE A 51 -18.21 6.57 6.19
N ILE A 52 -17.85 6.75 4.91
CA ILE A 52 -18.74 6.44 3.77
C ILE A 52 -19.14 4.96 3.79
N ARG A 53 -18.19 4.06 4.07
CA ARG A 53 -18.45 2.62 4.13
C ARG A 53 -19.44 2.27 5.23
N LEU A 54 -19.32 2.89 6.40
CA LEU A 54 -20.24 2.70 7.52
C LEU A 54 -21.63 3.23 7.22
N ALA A 55 -21.74 4.39 6.57
CA ALA A 55 -23.03 5.00 6.22
C ALA A 55 -23.81 4.28 5.12
N LYS A 56 -23.17 3.35 4.38
CA LYS A 56 -23.78 2.54 3.32
C LYS A 56 -24.32 1.19 3.79
N ASN A 57 -24.11 0.84 5.06
CA ASN A 57 -24.66 -0.35 5.71
C ASN A 57 -25.80 0.03 6.66
#